data_AF-A0A7K7F1N1-F1
#
_entry.id   AF-A0A7K7F1N1-F1
#
_cell.length_a   1.000
_cell.length_b   1.000
_cell.length_c   1.000
_cell.angle_alpha   90.00
_cell.angle_beta   90.00
_cell.angle_gamma   90.00
#
_symmetry.space_group_name_H-M   'P 1'
#
loop_
_entity.id
_entity.type
_entity.pdbx_description
1 polymer ?
#
loop_
_entity_poly.entity_id
_entity_poly.type
_entity_poly.pdbx_seq_one_letter_code
_entity_poly.pdbx_strand_id
1 'polypeptide(L)'
;MFLAKALLSGGSGSGRGGSLARGLGGLLTGGGRGGNLGGLVGGLVHLISEAAAQYNPEPPPPPHNHFTNVEAYESEEIRQFRRLFAQLAGEDMEVCATELRDILNKVVSRHQDLKTDGFSLDTCRSMVAVMDSDTNGKLGFEEFKYLWNNIKKWQCVYKQHDTDQSGTVGRAQLPGALKAAGFHLNEQLCQVIVRRYADEDGSMDFNNFISCLVRLDSMFRTFKSLDRDGDGQIKMTIEDWLQLTIYS
;
A
#
# COMPACT_ATOMS: atom_id res chain seq x y z
N MET A 1 -5.95 -15.99 -10.93
CA MET A 1 -6.40 -17.30 -10.40
C MET A 1 -5.67 -17.84 -9.14
N PHE A 2 -4.72 -17.13 -8.50
CA PHE A 2 -3.93 -17.74 -7.41
C PHE A 2 -4.46 -17.55 -5.97
N LEU A 3 -5.16 -16.46 -5.65
CA LEU A 3 -5.66 -16.21 -4.29
C LEU A 3 -6.90 -17.01 -3.89
N ALA A 4 -7.77 -17.34 -4.85
CA ALA A 4 -8.96 -18.16 -4.60
C ALA A 4 -8.59 -19.59 -4.16
N LYS A 5 -7.47 -20.12 -4.67
CA LYS A 5 -7.02 -21.49 -4.38
C LYS A 5 -6.36 -21.61 -2.99
N ALA A 6 -5.73 -20.54 -2.52
CA ALA A 6 -5.13 -20.48 -1.19
C ALA A 6 -6.20 -20.61 -0.08
N LEU A 7 -7.42 -20.11 -0.30
CA LEU A 7 -8.51 -20.14 0.67
C LEU A 7 -8.98 -21.54 1.08
N LEU A 8 -8.75 -22.55 0.24
CA LEU A 8 -9.33 -23.90 0.38
C LEU A 8 -8.38 -24.95 0.98
N SER A 9 -7.12 -24.62 1.26
CA SER A 9 -6.15 -25.56 1.81
C SER A 9 -5.85 -25.24 3.28
N GLY A 10 -6.50 -25.95 4.20
CA GLY A 10 -6.25 -25.90 5.64
C GLY A 10 -5.52 -27.17 6.08
N GLY A 11 -4.28 -27.04 6.54
CA GLY A 11 -3.48 -28.16 7.03
C GLY A 11 -2.44 -27.67 8.03
N SER A 12 -2.68 -27.99 9.30
CA SER A 12 -1.93 -27.68 10.51
C SER A 12 -0.54 -28.34 10.59
N GLY A 13 0.46 -27.64 11.12
CA GLY A 13 1.74 -28.24 11.50
C GLY A 13 2.67 -27.27 12.24
N SER A 14 2.53 -27.22 13.57
CA SER A 14 3.35 -26.43 14.51
C SER A 14 4.62 -27.18 14.93
N GLY A 15 5.76 -26.48 15.06
CA GLY A 15 7.01 -27.02 15.60
C GLY A 15 7.93 -25.97 16.26
N ARG A 16 7.81 -25.88 17.59
CA ARG A 16 8.79 -25.52 18.65
C ARG A 16 10.16 -24.86 18.30
N GLY A 17 10.47 -23.75 18.98
CA GLY A 17 11.31 -23.78 20.20
C GLY A 17 12.66 -23.04 20.24
N GLY A 18 12.76 -22.01 21.12
CA GLY A 18 13.96 -21.58 21.90
C GLY A 18 15.10 -20.87 21.14
N SER A 19 15.97 -20.03 21.71
CA SER A 19 16.15 -19.43 23.04
C SER A 19 17.36 -18.46 22.96
N LEU A 20 17.38 -17.41 23.80
CA LEU A 20 18.54 -16.80 24.50
C LEU A 20 19.50 -15.76 23.86
N ALA A 21 19.88 -14.84 24.76
CA ALA A 21 21.07 -13.97 24.88
C ALA A 21 21.06 -12.61 24.14
N ARG A 22 20.89 -11.45 24.80
CA ARG A 22 21.68 -10.75 25.85
C ARG A 22 22.90 -10.00 25.28
N GLY A 23 22.85 -8.66 25.31
CA GLY A 23 24.00 -7.79 25.01
C GLY A 23 23.69 -6.29 25.12
N LEU A 24 23.71 -5.76 26.35
CA LEU A 24 23.73 -4.33 26.67
C LEU A 24 25.16 -3.77 26.48
N GLY A 25 25.31 -2.56 25.95
CA GLY A 25 26.50 -1.74 26.22
C GLY A 25 26.81 -0.59 25.25
N GLY A 26 26.91 0.64 25.80
CA GLY A 26 27.76 1.73 25.31
C GLY A 26 27.06 2.80 24.44
N LEU A 27 26.53 3.91 24.97
CA LEU A 27 27.17 5.14 25.48
C LEU A 27 27.63 6.16 24.40
N LEU A 28 26.81 7.20 24.25
CA LEU A 28 27.07 8.65 24.09
C LEU A 28 28.39 9.13 23.42
N THR A 29 28.24 9.86 22.32
CA THR A 29 28.88 11.16 21.94
C THR A 29 28.27 11.55 20.58
N GLY A 30 27.92 12.77 20.18
CA GLY A 30 28.11 14.14 20.65
C GLY A 30 28.03 15.06 19.40
N GLY A 31 27.50 16.28 19.54
CA GLY A 31 27.82 17.41 18.65
C GLY A 31 26.79 17.74 17.55
N GLY A 32 26.04 18.83 17.78
CA GLY A 32 25.16 19.45 16.80
C GLY A 32 25.88 20.37 15.81
N ARG A 33 25.18 20.74 14.73
CA ARG A 33 25.36 22.00 14.01
C ARG A 33 24.14 22.29 13.14
N GLY A 34 23.47 23.41 13.43
CA GLY A 34 22.42 23.96 12.59
C GLY A 34 22.97 24.62 11.32
N GLY A 35 22.15 24.67 10.27
CA GLY A 35 22.41 25.44 9.06
C GLY A 35 21.55 25.03 7.86
N ASN A 36 20.61 25.92 7.52
CA ASN A 36 19.96 26.12 6.21
C ASN A 36 19.08 25.01 5.58
N LEU A 37 17.76 25.15 5.78
CA LEU A 37 16.68 24.41 5.10
C LEU A 37 16.04 25.18 3.92
N GLY A 38 16.78 26.08 3.26
CA GLY A 38 16.21 27.03 2.29
C GLY A 38 16.22 26.64 0.80
N GLY A 39 16.69 25.45 0.40
CA GLY A 39 16.99 25.14 -1.01
C GLY A 39 16.28 23.95 -1.66
N LEU A 40 15.45 23.20 -0.91
CA LEU A 40 14.90 21.91 -1.38
C LEU A 40 13.54 22.01 -2.09
N VAL A 41 12.80 23.10 -1.90
CA VAL A 41 11.37 23.15 -2.29
C VAL A 41 11.18 23.29 -3.79
N GLY A 42 12.04 24.04 -4.50
CA GLY A 42 11.85 24.28 -5.94
C GLY A 42 12.13 23.07 -6.85
N GLY A 43 13.08 22.20 -6.47
CA GLY A 43 13.47 21.04 -7.28
C GLY A 43 12.49 19.86 -7.16
N LEU A 44 11.90 19.67 -5.98
CA LEU A 44 10.98 18.55 -5.73
C LEU A 44 9.65 18.73 -6.46
N VAL A 45 9.16 19.97 -6.61
CA VAL A 45 7.85 20.25 -7.22
C VAL A 45 7.80 19.83 -8.69
N HIS A 46 8.81 20.20 -9.48
CA HIS A 46 8.87 19.80 -10.90
C HIS A 46 8.95 18.27 -11.07
N LEU A 47 9.66 17.59 -10.16
CA LEU A 47 9.84 16.14 -10.26
C LEU A 47 8.59 15.35 -9.82
N ILE A 48 7.80 15.88 -8.87
CA ILE A 48 6.50 15.29 -8.49
C ILE A 48 5.50 15.47 -9.64
N SER A 49 5.49 16.62 -10.30
CA SER A 49 4.65 16.87 -11.49
C SER A 49 4.92 15.86 -12.60
N GLU A 50 6.19 15.62 -12.96
CA GLU A 50 6.54 14.66 -14.00
C GLU A 50 6.16 13.22 -13.63
N ALA A 51 6.43 12.81 -12.38
CA ALA A 51 6.05 11.50 -11.87
C ALA A 51 4.52 11.31 -11.88
N ALA A 52 3.78 12.36 -11.50
CA ALA A 52 2.33 12.36 -11.50
C ALA A 52 1.80 12.24 -12.93
N ALA A 53 2.32 13.02 -13.87
CA ALA A 53 1.90 12.96 -15.27
C ALA A 53 2.00 11.53 -15.85
N GLN A 54 3.08 10.80 -15.54
CA GLN A 54 3.34 9.46 -16.07
C GLN A 54 2.53 8.33 -15.40
N TYR A 55 2.05 8.53 -14.16
CA TYR A 55 1.31 7.50 -13.44
C TYR A 55 -0.15 7.40 -13.88
N ASN A 56 -0.56 6.32 -14.57
CA ASN A 56 -1.98 6.12 -14.93
C ASN A 56 -2.62 5.09 -13.99
N PRO A 57 -3.34 5.51 -12.92
CA PRO A 57 -4.04 4.58 -12.03
C PRO A 57 -5.17 3.87 -12.79
N GLU A 58 -5.58 2.69 -12.31
CA GLU A 58 -6.87 2.15 -12.72
C GLU A 58 -7.97 3.18 -12.40
N PRO A 59 -8.98 3.37 -13.27
CA PRO A 59 -10.02 4.36 -13.04
C PRO A 59 -10.73 4.08 -11.70
N PRO A 60 -11.00 5.12 -10.89
CA PRO A 60 -11.73 4.94 -9.64
C PRO A 60 -13.13 4.41 -9.96
N PRO A 61 -13.69 3.54 -9.11
CA PRO A 61 -15.02 3.02 -9.34
C PRO A 61 -16.08 4.13 -9.25
N PRO A 62 -17.20 4.00 -9.99
CA PRO A 62 -18.31 4.94 -9.88
C PRO A 62 -18.92 4.93 -8.47
N PRO A 63 -19.42 6.07 -7.97
CA PRO A 63 -20.13 6.12 -6.69
C PRO A 63 -21.38 5.24 -6.71
N HIS A 64 -21.62 4.57 -5.58
CA HIS A 64 -22.68 3.58 -5.30
C HIS A 64 -23.77 3.38 -6.37
N ASN A 65 -23.74 2.22 -7.02
CA ASN A 65 -24.96 1.61 -7.56
C ASN A 65 -25.45 0.52 -6.60
N HIS A 66 -26.75 0.58 -6.28
CA HIS A 66 -27.45 -0.38 -5.42
C HIS A 66 -27.14 -1.83 -5.83
N PHE A 67 -26.95 -2.67 -4.81
CA PHE A 67 -26.38 -4.02 -4.83
C PHE A 67 -27.11 -5.07 -5.72
N THR A 68 -28.19 -4.70 -6.43
CA THR A 68 -29.21 -5.66 -6.89
C THR A 68 -29.37 -5.83 -8.40
N ASN A 69 -28.61 -5.14 -9.28
CA ASN A 69 -28.91 -5.17 -10.72
C ASN A 69 -27.78 -5.59 -11.69
N VAL A 70 -26.68 -6.19 -11.21
CA VAL A 70 -25.51 -6.55 -12.05
C VAL A 70 -25.31 -8.07 -12.22
N GLU A 71 -26.22 -8.92 -11.74
CA GLU A 71 -25.97 -10.37 -11.64
C GLU A 71 -25.94 -11.14 -12.98
N ALA A 72 -26.43 -10.57 -14.10
CA ALA A 72 -26.64 -11.33 -15.34
C ALA A 72 -25.43 -11.48 -16.28
N TYR A 73 -24.37 -10.66 -16.13
CA TYR A 73 -23.20 -10.66 -17.04
C TYR A 73 -21.83 -10.66 -16.32
N GLU A 74 -21.80 -10.91 -15.01
CA GLU A 74 -20.55 -10.95 -14.25
C GLU A 74 -19.72 -12.20 -14.56
N SER A 75 -18.40 -12.01 -14.71
CA SER A 75 -17.46 -13.12 -14.83
C SER A 75 -17.44 -13.96 -13.55
N GLU A 76 -17.09 -15.25 -13.66
CA GLU A 76 -17.00 -16.14 -12.50
C GLU A 76 -15.99 -15.62 -11.45
N GLU A 77 -14.95 -14.91 -11.89
CA GLU A 77 -13.96 -14.26 -11.01
C GLU A 77 -14.60 -13.14 -10.18
N ILE A 78 -15.47 -12.32 -10.79
CA ILE A 78 -16.21 -11.26 -10.08
C ILE A 78 -17.19 -11.89 -9.08
N ARG A 79 -17.88 -12.96 -9.47
CA ARG A 79 -18.79 -13.69 -8.57
C ARG A 79 -18.07 -14.28 -7.37
N GLN A 80 -16.91 -14.89 -7.57
CA GLN A 80 -16.07 -15.39 -6.48
C GLN A 80 -15.57 -14.26 -5.58
N PHE A 81 -15.19 -13.13 -6.16
CA PHE A 81 -14.75 -11.96 -5.41
C PHE A 81 -15.89 -11.34 -4.58
N ARG A 82 -17.11 -11.26 -5.12
CA ARG A 82 -18.31 -10.85 -4.37
C ARG A 82 -18.58 -11.74 -3.17
N ARG A 83 -18.44 -13.06 -3.32
CA ARG A 83 -18.59 -14.00 -2.19
C ARG A 83 -17.53 -13.79 -1.12
N LEU A 84 -16.28 -13.56 -1.53
CA LEU A 84 -15.20 -13.23 -0.60
C LEU A 84 -15.51 -11.93 0.16
N PHE A 85 -15.91 -10.88 -0.56
CA PHE A 85 -16.29 -9.61 0.05
C PHE A 85 -17.42 -9.78 1.06
N ALA A 86 -18.52 -10.44 0.69
CA ALA A 86 -19.65 -10.65 1.59
C ALA A 86 -19.28 -11.47 2.84
N GLN A 87 -18.36 -12.44 2.71
CA GLN A 87 -17.85 -13.20 3.87
C GLN A 87 -16.97 -12.37 4.79
N LEU A 88 -16.30 -11.33 4.27
CA LEU A 88 -15.41 -10.47 5.04
C LEU A 88 -16.13 -9.31 5.69
N ALA A 89 -17.03 -8.67 4.94
CA ALA A 89 -17.81 -7.50 5.35
C ALA A 89 -18.95 -7.85 6.32
N GLY A 90 -19.37 -9.11 6.39
CA GLY A 90 -20.44 -9.51 7.32
C GLY A 90 -21.78 -8.82 7.00
N GLU A 91 -22.44 -8.32 8.05
CA GLU A 91 -23.82 -7.79 7.96
C GLU A 91 -23.90 -6.35 7.44
N ASP A 92 -22.88 -5.52 7.67
CA ASP A 92 -22.89 -4.12 7.29
C ASP A 92 -22.47 -3.88 5.82
N MET A 93 -21.97 -4.93 5.16
CA MET A 93 -21.54 -4.92 3.75
C MET A 93 -20.44 -3.90 3.45
N GLU A 94 -19.60 -3.60 4.45
CA GLU A 94 -18.40 -2.77 4.35
C GLU A 94 -17.21 -3.47 5.00
N VAL A 95 -15.98 -3.21 4.53
CA VAL A 95 -14.78 -3.80 5.12
C VAL A 95 -14.05 -2.77 5.97
N CYS A 96 -13.98 -2.99 7.27
CA CYS A 96 -13.25 -2.14 8.19
C CYS A 96 -11.76 -2.55 8.32
N ALA A 97 -10.97 -1.71 9.01
CA ALA A 97 -9.53 -1.95 9.15
C ALA A 97 -9.17 -3.27 9.85
N THR A 98 -9.98 -3.75 10.79
CA THR A 98 -9.75 -5.04 11.46
C THR A 98 -9.99 -6.22 10.52
N GLU A 99 -11.05 -6.17 9.72
CA GLU A 99 -11.36 -7.21 8.73
C GLU A 99 -10.31 -7.23 7.62
N LEU A 100 -9.88 -6.05 7.15
CA LEU A 100 -8.79 -5.92 6.18
C LEU A 100 -7.48 -6.53 6.72
N ARG A 101 -7.13 -6.22 7.97
CA ARG A 101 -5.95 -6.81 8.63
C ARG A 101 -6.02 -8.33 8.66
N ASP A 102 -7.16 -8.87 9.09
CA ASP A 102 -7.32 -10.30 9.30
C ASP A 102 -7.26 -11.08 7.97
N ILE A 103 -7.87 -10.57 6.90
CA ILE A 103 -7.76 -11.21 5.59
C ILE A 103 -6.35 -11.12 5.01
N LEU A 104 -5.68 -9.96 5.12
CA LEU A 104 -4.33 -9.80 4.59
C LEU A 104 -3.35 -10.73 5.31
N ASN A 105 -3.40 -10.82 6.64
CA ASN A 105 -2.56 -11.73 7.42
C ASN A 105 -2.89 -13.21 7.14
N LYS A 106 -4.16 -13.55 6.95
CA LYS A 106 -4.56 -14.90 6.51
C LYS A 106 -4.03 -15.25 5.13
N VAL A 107 -3.93 -14.29 4.21
CA VAL A 107 -3.33 -14.51 2.89
C VAL A 107 -1.82 -14.69 3.01
N VAL A 108 -1.14 -13.78 3.70
CA VAL A 108 0.33 -13.80 3.73
C VAL A 108 0.87 -15.01 4.50
N SER A 109 0.18 -15.48 5.55
CA SER A 109 0.55 -16.73 6.24
C SER A 109 0.60 -17.98 5.35
N ARG A 110 -0.03 -17.94 4.16
CA ARG A 110 0.01 -19.03 3.17
C ARG A 110 1.13 -18.88 2.14
N HIS A 111 1.86 -17.78 2.18
CA HIS A 111 2.95 -17.45 1.26
C HIS A 111 4.26 -17.38 2.04
N GLN A 112 4.88 -18.54 2.27
CA GLN A 112 6.17 -18.66 2.98
C GLN A 112 7.32 -17.95 2.25
N ASP A 113 7.13 -17.65 0.97
CA ASP A 113 8.05 -16.89 0.13
C ASP A 113 8.00 -15.37 0.36
N LEU A 114 7.04 -14.87 1.15
CA LEU A 114 6.94 -13.46 1.51
C LEU A 114 7.42 -13.24 2.94
N LYS A 115 8.53 -12.52 3.11
CA LYS A 115 8.95 -12.08 4.43
C LYS A 115 8.05 -10.92 4.88
N THR A 116 7.55 -11.01 6.10
CA THR A 116 6.67 -10.00 6.70
C THR A 116 6.62 -10.21 8.23
N ASP A 117 6.40 -9.14 8.98
CA ASP A 117 5.98 -9.20 10.39
C ASP A 117 4.43 -9.23 10.54
N GLY A 118 3.70 -9.11 9.43
CA GLY A 118 2.26 -9.03 9.34
C GLY A 118 1.76 -7.60 9.20
N PHE A 119 0.56 -7.45 8.65
CA PHE A 119 -0.13 -6.17 8.62
C PHE A 119 -0.60 -5.81 10.02
N SER A 120 -0.11 -4.69 10.54
CA SER A 120 -0.58 -4.10 11.78
C SER A 120 -1.96 -3.45 11.61
N LEU A 121 -2.67 -3.23 12.72
CA LEU A 121 -3.96 -2.54 12.66
C LEU A 121 -3.81 -1.10 12.16
N ASP A 122 -2.73 -0.40 12.54
CA ASP A 122 -2.51 0.99 12.13
C ASP A 122 -2.16 1.09 10.65
N THR A 123 -1.40 0.13 10.11
CA THR A 123 -1.18 0.00 8.66
C THR A 123 -2.51 -0.16 7.93
N CYS A 124 -3.39 -1.04 8.41
CA CYS A 124 -4.69 -1.25 7.77
C CYS A 124 -5.65 -0.06 7.94
N ARG A 125 -5.57 0.70 9.03
CA ARG A 125 -6.31 1.96 9.19
C ARG A 125 -5.89 2.99 8.14
N SER A 126 -4.59 3.20 7.96
CA SER A 126 -4.07 4.10 6.91
C SER A 126 -4.47 3.62 5.52
N MET A 127 -4.41 2.31 5.23
CA MET A 127 -4.87 1.76 3.96
C MET A 127 -6.37 1.99 3.71
N VAL A 128 -7.21 1.86 4.73
CA VAL A 128 -8.65 2.17 4.63
C VAL A 128 -8.83 3.66 4.37
N ALA A 129 -8.21 4.52 5.18
CA ALA A 129 -8.36 5.97 5.05
C ALA A 129 -8.00 6.51 3.66
N VAL A 130 -6.93 6.00 3.03
CA VAL A 130 -6.50 6.46 1.70
C VAL A 130 -7.30 5.87 0.53
N MET A 131 -8.14 4.87 0.79
CA MET A 131 -8.99 4.21 -0.21
C MET A 131 -10.47 4.58 -0.06
N ASP A 132 -10.89 4.96 1.14
CA ASP A 132 -12.20 5.45 1.52
C ASP A 132 -12.50 6.81 0.84
N SER A 133 -13.17 6.74 -0.31
CA SER A 133 -13.44 7.88 -1.17
C SER A 133 -14.72 8.62 -0.79
N ASP A 134 -15.63 7.95 -0.09
CA ASP A 134 -16.89 8.52 0.38
C ASP A 134 -16.86 8.96 1.86
N THR A 135 -15.72 8.76 2.55
CA THR A 135 -15.43 9.15 3.93
C THR A 135 -16.32 8.48 4.97
N ASN A 136 -16.79 7.26 4.69
CA ASN A 136 -17.62 6.49 5.62
C ASN A 136 -16.80 5.75 6.70
N GLY A 137 -15.46 5.73 6.58
CA GLY A 137 -14.53 5.11 7.53
C GLY A 137 -14.26 3.62 7.31
N LYS A 138 -14.82 3.04 6.24
CA LYS A 138 -14.70 1.64 5.83
C LYS A 138 -14.61 1.56 4.30
N LEU A 139 -14.51 0.34 3.78
CA LEU A 139 -14.41 0.11 2.34
C LEU A 139 -15.66 -0.57 1.80
N GLY A 140 -16.37 0.09 0.91
CA GLY A 140 -17.41 -0.52 0.10
C GLY A 140 -16.84 -1.56 -0.88
N PHE A 141 -17.74 -2.28 -1.58
CA PHE A 141 -17.34 -3.34 -2.50
C PHE A 141 -16.32 -2.89 -3.56
N GLU A 142 -16.57 -1.74 -4.18
CA GLU A 142 -15.71 -1.28 -5.28
C GLU A 142 -14.36 -0.72 -4.79
N GLU A 143 -14.33 -0.06 -3.63
CA GLU A 143 -13.08 0.41 -3.01
C GLU A 143 -12.21 -0.77 -2.57
N PHE A 144 -12.83 -1.76 -1.94
CA PHE A 144 -12.14 -3.00 -1.57
C PHE A 144 -11.66 -3.77 -2.80
N LYS A 145 -12.46 -3.85 -3.86
CA LYS A 145 -12.10 -4.46 -5.14
C LYS A 145 -10.88 -3.79 -5.78
N TYR A 146 -10.89 -2.46 -5.80
CA TYR A 146 -9.80 -1.65 -6.30
C TYR A 146 -8.51 -1.93 -5.51
N LEU A 147 -8.56 -1.79 -4.18
CA LEU A 147 -7.44 -2.07 -3.28
C LEU A 147 -6.91 -3.50 -3.49
N TRP A 148 -7.79 -4.49 -3.53
CA TRP A 148 -7.41 -5.89 -3.68
C TRP A 148 -6.76 -6.21 -5.02
N ASN A 149 -7.23 -5.59 -6.11
CA ASN A 149 -6.63 -5.73 -7.44
C ASN A 149 -5.22 -5.17 -7.48
N ASN A 150 -5.00 -4.00 -6.87
CA ASN A 150 -3.67 -3.41 -6.77
C ASN A 150 -2.73 -4.24 -5.88
N ILE A 151 -3.19 -4.74 -4.72
CA ILE A 151 -2.40 -5.63 -3.87
C ILE A 151 -1.97 -6.89 -4.64
N LYS A 152 -2.86 -7.50 -5.43
CA LYS A 152 -2.51 -8.64 -6.31
C LYS A 152 -1.44 -8.29 -7.32
N LYS A 153 -1.60 -7.16 -8.01
CA LYS A 153 -0.63 -6.68 -9.01
C LYS A 153 0.74 -6.46 -8.37
N TRP A 154 0.78 -5.75 -7.24
CA TRP A 154 2.01 -5.43 -6.55
C TRP A 154 2.66 -6.64 -5.88
N GLN A 155 1.88 -7.64 -5.46
CA GLN A 155 2.42 -8.93 -5.03
C GLN A 155 3.20 -9.62 -6.15
N CYS A 156 2.70 -9.61 -7.39
CA CYS A 156 3.43 -10.14 -8.54
C CYS A 156 4.73 -9.36 -8.78
N VAL A 157 4.68 -8.03 -8.71
CA VAL A 157 5.86 -7.17 -8.87
C VAL A 157 6.91 -7.47 -7.79
N TYR A 158 6.49 -7.61 -6.54
CA TYR A 158 7.36 -7.93 -5.40
C TYR A 158 8.12 -9.22 -5.64
N LYS A 159 7.41 -10.30 -5.97
CA LYS A 159 8.01 -11.62 -6.25
C LYS A 159 8.93 -11.61 -7.47
N GLN A 160 8.64 -10.79 -8.47
CA GLN A 160 9.48 -10.67 -9.66
C GLN A 160 10.81 -9.95 -9.37
N HIS A 161 10.83 -9.06 -8.37
CA HIS A 161 11.99 -8.23 -8.05
C HIS A 161 12.80 -8.74 -6.86
N ASP A 162 12.29 -9.70 -6.08
CA ASP A 162 13.06 -10.50 -5.12
C ASP A 162 13.94 -11.54 -5.86
N THR A 163 14.92 -11.04 -6.63
CA THR A 163 15.75 -11.86 -7.52
C THR A 163 16.71 -12.78 -6.78
N ASP A 164 17.08 -12.40 -5.55
CA ASP A 164 17.95 -13.13 -4.65
C ASP A 164 17.19 -14.07 -3.71
N GLN A 165 15.86 -14.15 -3.84
CA GLN A 165 14.98 -15.02 -3.04
C GLN A 165 15.17 -14.80 -1.53
N SER A 166 15.44 -13.55 -1.16
CA SER A 166 15.59 -13.12 0.23
C SER A 166 14.25 -13.04 0.96
N GLY A 167 13.14 -13.05 0.20
CA GLY A 167 11.80 -12.74 0.67
C GLY A 167 11.58 -11.25 0.87
N THR A 168 12.54 -10.40 0.48
CA THR A 168 12.53 -8.93 0.63
C THR A 168 12.88 -8.20 -0.66
N VAL A 169 12.51 -6.93 -0.76
CA VAL A 169 12.98 -6.05 -1.85
C VAL A 169 14.07 -5.14 -1.28
N GLY A 170 15.31 -5.36 -1.70
CA GLY A 170 16.45 -4.55 -1.31
C GLY A 170 16.50 -3.18 -2.02
N ARG A 171 17.30 -2.27 -1.46
CA ARG A 171 17.51 -0.91 -1.98
C ARG A 171 17.85 -0.84 -3.48
N ALA A 172 18.62 -1.80 -4.00
CA ALA A 172 18.99 -1.84 -5.41
C ALA A 172 17.83 -2.28 -6.33
N GLN A 173 16.93 -3.13 -5.82
CA GLN A 173 15.78 -3.67 -6.57
C GLN A 173 14.58 -2.70 -6.55
N LEU A 174 14.46 -1.90 -5.47
CA LEU A 174 13.29 -1.05 -5.23
C LEU A 174 12.95 -0.08 -6.39
N PRO A 175 13.89 0.66 -7.00
CA PRO A 175 13.55 1.54 -8.12
C PRO A 175 12.95 0.79 -9.32
N GLY A 176 13.46 -0.41 -9.61
CA GLY A 176 12.91 -1.28 -10.65
C GLY A 176 11.49 -1.76 -10.31
N ALA A 177 11.28 -2.17 -9.06
CA ALA A 177 9.97 -2.61 -8.57
C ALA A 177 8.93 -1.48 -8.63
N LEU A 178 9.29 -0.27 -8.19
CA LEU A 178 8.41 0.92 -8.26
C LEU A 178 8.02 1.23 -9.71
N LYS A 179 9.00 1.19 -10.64
CA LYS A 179 8.75 1.39 -12.07
C LYS A 179 7.83 0.31 -12.65
N ALA A 180 8.04 -0.96 -12.30
CA ALA A 180 7.19 -2.07 -12.73
C ALA A 180 5.76 -1.98 -12.16
N ALA A 181 5.61 -1.41 -10.97
CA ALA A 181 4.31 -1.09 -10.39
C ALA A 181 3.60 0.11 -11.07
N GLY A 182 4.34 0.89 -11.87
CA GLY A 182 3.86 2.02 -12.67
C GLY A 182 4.37 3.39 -12.21
N PHE A 183 5.15 3.43 -11.12
CA PHE A 183 5.60 4.68 -10.49
C PHE A 183 6.97 5.10 -11.02
N HIS A 184 7.01 6.27 -11.66
CA HIS A 184 8.22 6.85 -12.21
C HIS A 184 8.76 7.91 -11.26
N LEU A 185 9.52 7.48 -10.27
CA LEU A 185 10.06 8.37 -9.23
C LEU A 185 11.52 8.73 -9.51
N ASN A 186 11.89 9.95 -9.14
CA ASN A 186 13.29 10.36 -9.11
C ASN A 186 14.04 9.71 -7.93
N GLU A 187 15.38 9.79 -7.96
CA GLU A 187 16.22 9.18 -6.94
C GLU A 187 15.97 9.73 -5.52
N GLN A 188 15.69 11.02 -5.38
CA GLN A 188 15.45 11.64 -4.07
C GLN A 188 14.17 11.10 -3.42
N LEU A 189 13.09 10.93 -4.18
CA LEU A 189 11.85 10.33 -3.69
C LEU A 189 12.05 8.85 -3.33
N CYS A 190 12.80 8.10 -4.15
CA CYS A 190 13.18 6.73 -3.81
C CYS A 190 13.94 6.66 -2.47
N GLN A 191 14.86 7.59 -2.21
CA GLN A 191 15.58 7.66 -0.94
C GLN A 191 14.66 7.98 0.25
N VAL A 192 13.65 8.85 0.07
CA VAL A 192 12.65 9.11 1.11
C VAL A 192 11.82 7.86 1.41
N ILE A 193 11.42 7.12 0.38
CA ILE A 193 10.69 5.84 0.53
C ILE A 193 11.53 4.83 1.31
N VAL A 194 12.80 4.63 0.92
CA VAL A 194 13.71 3.71 1.62
C VAL A 194 13.83 4.09 3.10
N ARG A 195 14.06 5.37 3.42
CA ARG A 195 14.19 5.80 4.83
C ARG A 195 12.93 5.60 5.66
N ARG A 196 11.74 5.61 5.04
CA ARG A 196 10.47 5.53 5.76
C ARG A 196 9.94 4.10 5.88
N TYR A 197 10.20 3.25 4.89
CA TYR A 197 9.56 1.94 4.77
C TYR A 197 10.54 0.76 4.75
N ALA A 198 11.83 0.99 4.55
CA ALA A 198 12.82 -0.08 4.62
C ALA A 198 13.42 -0.20 6.03
N ASP A 199 13.89 -1.39 6.35
CA ASP A 199 14.65 -1.71 7.55
C ASP A 199 16.05 -1.07 7.51
N GLU A 200 16.81 -1.19 8.61
CA GLU A 200 18.16 -0.61 8.75
C GLU A 200 19.15 -1.13 7.69
N ASP A 201 18.97 -2.35 7.21
CA ASP A 201 19.76 -2.95 6.13
C ASP A 201 19.35 -2.47 4.72
N GLY A 202 18.30 -1.64 4.64
CA GLY A 202 17.75 -1.12 3.40
C GLY A 202 16.88 -2.11 2.63
N SER A 203 16.50 -3.23 3.25
CA SER A 203 15.51 -4.18 2.72
C SER A 203 14.09 -3.78 3.12
N MET A 204 13.12 -4.10 2.27
CA MET A 204 11.71 -3.81 2.49
C MET A 204 10.90 -5.11 2.45
N ASP A 205 10.26 -5.43 3.56
CA ASP A 205 9.36 -6.57 3.67
C ASP A 205 8.03 -6.32 2.95
N PHE A 206 7.19 -7.37 2.87
CA PHE A 206 6.02 -7.36 2.01
C PHE A 206 4.96 -6.34 2.48
N ASN A 207 4.69 -6.26 3.78
CA ASN A 207 3.69 -5.33 4.33
C ASN A 207 4.11 -3.87 4.19
N ASN A 208 5.40 -3.55 4.42
CA ASN A 208 5.88 -2.18 4.18
C ASN A 208 5.85 -1.81 2.70
N PHE A 209 6.19 -2.75 1.80
CA PHE A 209 6.09 -2.53 0.36
C PHE A 209 4.66 -2.24 -0.09
N ILE A 210 3.69 -3.06 0.33
CA ILE A 210 2.27 -2.82 -0.02
C ILE A 210 1.76 -1.53 0.62
N SER A 211 2.08 -1.25 1.88
CA SER A 211 1.68 0.00 2.55
C SER A 211 2.22 1.24 1.83
N CYS A 212 3.48 1.20 1.40
CA CYS A 212 4.08 2.26 0.61
C CYS A 212 3.34 2.48 -0.71
N LEU A 213 3.05 1.41 -1.46
CA LEU A 213 2.42 1.53 -2.77
C LEU A 213 0.96 1.98 -2.69
N VAL A 214 0.20 1.49 -1.71
CA VAL A 214 -1.17 1.96 -1.41
C VAL A 214 -1.17 3.48 -1.19
N ARG A 215 -0.26 3.97 -0.36
CA ARG A 215 -0.15 5.40 -0.07
C ARG A 215 0.28 6.20 -1.29
N LEU A 216 1.27 5.71 -2.03
CA LEU A 216 1.80 6.39 -3.22
C LEU A 216 0.75 6.52 -4.32
N ASP A 217 0.01 5.45 -4.60
CA ASP A 217 -1.13 5.41 -5.52
C ASP A 217 -2.20 6.43 -5.14
N SER A 218 -2.62 6.45 -3.87
CA SER A 218 -3.59 7.43 -3.39
C SER A 218 -3.11 8.88 -3.53
N MET A 219 -1.86 9.18 -3.15
CA MET A 219 -1.31 10.52 -3.30
C MET A 219 -1.29 10.99 -4.77
N PHE A 220 -0.93 10.10 -5.71
CA PHE A 220 -0.98 10.44 -7.13
C PHE A 220 -2.41 10.65 -7.64
N ARG A 221 -3.37 9.81 -7.23
CA ARG A 221 -4.78 9.99 -7.61
C ARG A 221 -5.34 11.31 -7.10
N THR A 222 -5.10 11.63 -5.84
CA THR A 222 -5.56 12.87 -5.21
C THR A 222 -4.90 14.08 -5.84
N PHE A 223 -3.61 14.00 -6.16
CA PHE A 223 -2.93 15.08 -6.88
C PHE A 223 -3.58 15.31 -8.25
N LYS A 224 -3.80 14.25 -9.04
CA LYS A 224 -4.43 14.34 -10.37
C LYS A 224 -5.87 14.83 -10.35
N SER A 225 -6.64 14.53 -9.30
CA SER A 225 -8.02 15.02 -9.21
C SER A 225 -8.10 16.52 -8.91
N LEU A 226 -7.06 17.06 -8.27
CA LEU A 226 -6.92 18.47 -7.91
C LEU A 226 -6.23 19.30 -9.00
N ASP A 227 -5.22 18.76 -9.67
CA ASP A 227 -4.48 19.38 -10.79
C ASP A 227 -5.24 19.22 -12.12
N ARG A 228 -6.27 20.04 -12.32
CA ARG A 228 -7.18 19.95 -13.48
C ARG A 228 -6.60 20.51 -14.78
N ASP A 229 -5.67 21.44 -14.67
CA ASP A 229 -4.96 22.05 -15.80
C ASP A 229 -3.66 21.29 -16.16
N GLY A 230 -3.22 20.36 -15.31
CA GLY A 230 -2.08 19.49 -15.57
C GLY A 230 -0.76 20.26 -15.55
N ASP A 231 -0.71 21.36 -14.81
CA ASP A 231 0.47 22.21 -14.71
C ASP A 231 1.47 21.70 -13.65
N GLY A 232 1.07 20.71 -12.86
CA GLY A 232 1.88 20.14 -11.81
C GLY A 232 1.86 20.91 -10.50
N GLN A 233 0.88 21.79 -10.29
CA GLN A 233 0.75 22.60 -9.09
C GLN A 233 -0.69 22.55 -8.56
N ILE A 234 -0.83 22.54 -7.24
CA ILE A 234 -2.13 22.61 -6.58
C ILE A 234 -2.11 23.77 -5.60
N LYS A 235 -3.13 24.64 -5.69
CA LYS A 235 -3.40 25.68 -4.71
C LYS A 235 -4.54 25.24 -3.81
N MET A 236 -4.32 25.22 -2.50
CA MET A 236 -5.33 24.80 -1.52
C MET A 236 -5.27 25.65 -0.26
N THR A 237 -6.34 25.62 0.53
CA THR A 237 -6.40 26.27 1.84
C THR A 237 -5.72 25.41 2.92
N ILE A 238 -5.50 25.97 4.11
CA ILE A 238 -4.98 25.19 5.24
C ILE A 238 -5.96 24.08 5.67
N GLU A 239 -7.26 24.31 5.55
CA GLU A 239 -8.29 23.33 5.90
C GLU A 239 -8.23 22.13 4.96
N ASP A 240 -8.18 22.38 3.64
CA ASP A 240 -8.03 21.34 2.62
C ASP A 240 -6.72 20.55 2.80
N TRP A 241 -5.63 21.25 3.11
CA TRP A 241 -4.33 20.61 3.37
C TRP A 241 -4.36 19.69 4.59
N LEU A 242 -4.99 20.14 5.68
CA LEU A 242 -5.15 19.33 6.88
C LEU A 242 -6.04 18.11 6.63
N GLN A 243 -7.14 18.27 5.89
CA GLN A 243 -8.00 17.15 5.51
C GLN A 243 -7.24 16.11 4.68
N LEU A 244 -6.46 16.56 3.69
CA LEU A 244 -5.69 15.68 2.80
C LEU A 244 -4.56 14.93 3.53
N THR A 245 -3.94 15.56 4.53
CA THR A 245 -2.75 14.98 5.20
C THR A 245 -3.08 14.18 6.46
N ILE A 246 -4.14 14.51 7.19
CA ILE A 246 -4.54 13.81 8.42
C ILE A 246 -5.30 12.53 8.09
N TYR A 247 -6.21 12.57 7.12
CA TYR A 247 -6.97 11.40 6.68
C TYR A 247 -6.21 10.63 5.59
N SER A 248 -5.03 10.09 5.96
CA SER A 248 -4.12 9.36 5.06
C SER A 248 -3.42 8.15 5.72
#